data_AF-A0A0G4NGP6-F1
#
_entry.id   AF-A0A0G4NGP6-F1
#
_cell.length_a   1.000
_cell.length_b   1.000
_cell.length_c   1.000
_cell.angle_alpha   90.00
_cell.angle_beta   90.00
_cell.angle_gamma   90.00
#
_symmetry.space_group_name_H-M   'P 1'
#
loop_
_entity.id
_entity.type
_entity.pdbx_description
1 polymer ?
#
loop_
_entity_poly.entity_id
_entity_poly.type
_entity_poly.pdbx_seq_one_letter_code
_entity_poly.pdbx_strand_id
1 'polypeptide(L)'
;MATFAALGALVCFFFAATPSGREYGRVLWGLAGYLFYPFGKYVRLEQDDAYLDEDQGEGRSISEYEQWQSGDLEYGRLFFGPERNRSIVGRSRRSIDSELSETDSLLGRSRRGERSQTPPRLKRRLFGRGQWNIGRVTFFLFFYFLLTPSLIIVSLICWFFVFTIPMGKVTMLLFDHLRRHPLALSFDSDVSYARLSNGQNASILLCTYRAVGTRYWKYTVDGTNIFLINLMGVVVFVILDWAVLENMLHMDIFITSPAFLFVMGLLSIIPLAYFIGQAVASISAQSSMGLGAAINAFFSTIVEVFLYCVALKQGKGQLVEGSIVGSIFAGILFLPGLSMCFGAIKRKTQRFNAKSAGVTSTMLLFAVIGAFGPTLFYQIYGTHELNCLDCLDYDDSQAIAQGDSRDCRRCYFSQ
;
A
#
# COMPACT_ATOMS: atom_id res chain seq x y z
N MET A 1 10.67 -4.82 15.93
CA MET A 1 11.79 -4.40 15.06
C MET A 1 12.81 -3.58 15.84
N ALA A 2 12.53 -2.30 16.15
CA ALA A 2 13.46 -1.45 16.91
C ALA A 2 13.79 -2.02 18.31
N THR A 3 12.80 -2.60 18.99
CA THR A 3 12.96 -3.29 20.28
C THR A 3 13.89 -4.50 20.19
N PHE A 4 13.81 -5.30 19.12
CA PHE A 4 14.72 -6.42 18.89
C PHE A 4 16.14 -5.92 18.63
N ALA A 5 16.33 -4.88 17.81
CA ALA A 5 17.65 -4.29 17.60
C ALA A 5 18.26 -3.74 18.91
N ALA A 6 17.44 -3.09 19.76
CA ALA A 6 17.88 -2.59 21.06
C ALA A 6 18.24 -3.72 22.05
N LEU A 7 17.47 -4.81 22.08
CA LEU A 7 17.80 -6.01 22.86
C LEU A 7 19.13 -6.62 22.41
N GLY A 8 19.37 -6.71 21.10
CA GLY A 8 20.64 -7.19 20.56
C GLY A 8 21.82 -6.31 20.97
N ALA A 9 21.64 -4.98 20.96
CA ALA A 9 22.64 -4.04 21.43
C ALA A 9 22.96 -4.22 22.91
N LEU A 10 21.93 -4.38 23.76
CA LEU A 10 22.11 -4.63 25.20
C LEU A 10 22.85 -5.95 25.47
N VAL A 11 22.56 -7.02 24.72
CA VAL A 11 23.29 -8.29 24.81
C VAL A 11 24.75 -8.11 24.40
N CYS A 12 25.04 -7.40 23.30
CA CYS A 12 26.41 -7.10 22.89
C CYS A 12 27.16 -6.21 23.91
N PHE A 13 26.47 -5.28 24.57
CA PHE A 13 27.04 -4.48 25.67
C PHE A 13 27.22 -5.29 26.97
N PHE A 14 26.41 -6.31 27.22
CA PHE A 14 26.61 -7.21 28.35
C PHE A 14 27.88 -8.06 28.18
N PHE A 15 28.17 -8.48 26.94
CA PHE A 15 29.43 -9.14 26.56
C PHE A 15 30.58 -8.14 26.27
N ALA A 16 30.48 -6.88 26.73
CA ALA A 16 31.48 -5.81 26.52
C ALA A 16 32.82 -6.02 27.23
N ALA A 17 33.05 -7.20 27.84
CA ALA A 17 34.37 -7.64 28.28
C ALA A 17 35.35 -7.82 27.10
N THR A 18 34.85 -7.94 25.87
CA THR A 18 35.67 -7.93 24.65
C THR A 18 35.54 -6.58 23.92
N PRO A 19 36.64 -5.94 23.46
CA PRO A 19 36.60 -4.65 22.78
C PRO A 19 35.72 -4.69 21.51
N SER A 20 35.72 -5.82 20.80
CA SER A 20 34.87 -6.03 19.63
C SER A 20 33.38 -6.00 19.96
N GLY A 21 32.94 -6.48 21.13
CA GLY A 21 31.52 -6.48 21.51
C GLY A 21 30.91 -5.08 21.60
N ARG A 22 31.71 -4.08 22.00
CA ARG A 22 31.28 -2.67 22.10
C ARG A 22 31.03 -2.04 20.74
N GLU A 23 31.81 -2.39 19.73
CA GLU A 23 31.65 -1.87 18.36
C GLU A 23 30.35 -2.38 17.74
N TYR A 24 30.09 -3.69 17.82
CA TYR A 24 28.83 -4.29 17.36
C TYR A 24 27.61 -3.77 18.14
N GLY A 25 27.75 -3.56 19.46
CA GLY A 25 26.70 -2.96 20.29
C GLY A 25 26.33 -1.54 19.86
N ARG A 26 27.32 -0.72 19.51
CA ARG A 26 27.11 0.65 19.01
C ARG A 26 26.36 0.66 17.68
N VAL A 27 26.73 -0.21 16.74
CA VAL A 27 26.04 -0.35 15.45
C VAL A 27 24.58 -0.79 15.66
N LEU A 28 24.33 -1.80 16.49
CA LEU A 28 22.96 -2.27 16.79
C LEU A 28 22.11 -1.19 17.47
N TRP A 29 22.71 -0.38 18.34
CA TRP A 29 22.03 0.75 18.97
C TRP A 29 21.66 1.84 17.96
N GLY A 30 22.59 2.19 17.06
CA GLY A 30 22.32 3.10 15.94
C GLY A 30 21.23 2.58 15.02
N LEU A 31 21.26 1.28 14.70
CA LEU A 31 20.24 0.59 13.93
C LEU A 31 18.87 0.63 14.62
N ALA A 32 18.81 0.42 15.95
CA ALA A 32 17.57 0.52 16.70
C ALA A 32 16.96 1.92 16.60
N GLY A 33 17.79 2.95 16.70
CA GLY A 33 17.39 4.34 16.49
C GLY A 33 16.91 4.62 15.06
N TYR A 34 17.55 4.03 14.05
CA TYR A 34 17.13 4.13 12.65
C TYR A 34 15.80 3.41 12.40
N LEU A 35 15.62 2.20 12.92
CA LEU A 35 14.39 1.41 12.78
C LEU A 35 13.20 2.01 13.54
N PHE A 36 13.44 2.74 14.64
CA PHE A 36 12.39 3.45 15.36
C PHE A 36 11.88 4.66 14.57
N TYR A 37 12.80 5.42 13.97
CA TYR A 37 12.47 6.59 13.17
C TYR A 37 13.43 6.72 11.99
N PRO A 38 13.08 6.18 10.81
CA PRO A 38 13.95 6.17 9.64
C PRO A 38 13.93 7.48 8.85
N PHE A 39 12.96 8.37 9.09
CA PHE A 39 12.78 9.58 8.28
C PHE A 39 13.86 10.61 8.59
N GLY A 40 14.48 11.16 7.54
CA GLY A 40 15.53 12.17 7.66
C GLY A 40 16.92 11.62 8.01
N LYS A 41 17.04 10.33 8.38
CA LYS A 41 18.34 9.69 8.64
C LYS A 41 18.90 9.04 7.38
N TYR A 42 20.22 8.98 7.27
CA TYR A 42 20.91 8.28 6.20
C TYR A 42 21.85 7.21 6.75
N VAL A 43 22.09 6.21 5.91
CA VAL A 43 23.00 5.10 6.18
C VAL A 43 24.24 5.32 5.34
N ARG A 44 25.38 5.44 6.01
CA ARG A 44 26.69 5.61 5.39
C ARG A 44 27.45 4.29 5.42
N LEU A 45 28.16 4.02 4.33
CA LEU A 45 29.14 2.95 4.25
C LEU A 45 30.53 3.58 4.30
N GLU A 46 31.31 3.25 5.33
CA GLU A 46 32.74 3.57 5.40
C GLU A 46 33.50 2.54 4.57
N GLN A 47 34.20 3.00 3.53
CA GLN A 47 35.00 2.12 2.68
C GLN A 47 36.34 1.87 3.36
N ASP A 48 36.73 0.61 3.41
CA ASP A 48 37.98 0.16 4.01
C ASP A 48 38.98 -0.19 2.91
N ASP A 49 40.21 0.30 3.03
CA ASP A 49 41.26 0.17 2.01
C ASP A 49 41.57 -1.31 1.70
N ALA A 50 41.41 -2.19 2.69
CA ALA A 50 41.59 -3.64 2.55
C ALA A 50 40.50 -4.33 1.70
N TYR A 51 39.40 -3.64 1.39
CA TYR A 51 38.23 -4.21 0.73
C TYR A 51 37.64 -3.30 -0.37
N LEU A 52 38.44 -2.38 -0.90
CA LEU A 52 38.02 -1.43 -1.94
C LEU A 52 37.38 -2.13 -3.14
N ASP A 53 37.88 -3.30 -3.55
CA ASP A 53 37.34 -4.04 -4.70
C ASP A 53 35.93 -4.62 -4.45
N GLU A 54 35.56 -4.85 -3.19
CA GLU A 54 34.21 -5.30 -2.79
C GLU A 54 33.26 -4.10 -2.59
N ASP A 55 33.78 -2.96 -2.13
CA ASP A 55 33.04 -1.70 -1.95
C ASP A 55 32.84 -0.91 -3.26
N GLN A 56 33.64 -1.20 -4.28
CA GLN A 56 33.56 -0.56 -5.59
C GLN A 56 32.17 -0.78 -6.22
N GLY A 57 31.39 0.30 -6.29
CA GLY A 57 30.03 0.30 -6.83
C GLY A 57 28.92 0.11 -5.80
N GLU A 58 29.23 0.00 -4.50
CA GLU A 58 28.23 0.05 -3.42
C GLU A 58 28.04 1.49 -2.89
N GLY A 59 26.80 1.99 -2.97
CA GLY A 59 26.42 3.35 -2.56
C GLY A 59 26.65 4.41 -3.64
N ARG A 60 26.31 5.66 -3.33
CA ARG A 60 26.48 6.83 -4.20
C ARG A 60 27.29 7.91 -3.49
N SER A 61 27.95 8.77 -4.25
CA SER A 61 28.77 9.85 -3.67
C SER A 61 27.90 10.92 -3.00
N ILE A 62 28.50 11.63 -2.05
CA ILE A 62 27.87 12.75 -1.34
C ILE A 62 27.38 13.86 -2.29
N SER A 63 28.11 14.12 -3.39
CA SER A 63 27.74 15.13 -4.38
C SER A 63 26.52 14.74 -5.22
N GLU A 64 26.37 13.46 -5.54
CA GLU A 64 25.16 12.95 -6.22
C GLU A 64 23.93 13.01 -5.32
N TYR A 65 24.13 12.84 -4.01
CA TYR A 65 23.07 13.02 -3.02
C TYR A 65 22.58 14.48 -2.96
N GLU A 66 23.50 15.45 -2.96
CA GLU A 66 23.16 16.88 -2.97
C GLU A 66 22.37 17.27 -4.23
N GLN A 67 22.77 16.77 -5.40
CA GLN A 67 22.04 16.96 -6.66
C GLN A 67 20.65 16.31 -6.65
N TRP A 68 20.48 15.17 -5.98
CA TRP A 68 19.18 14.56 -5.79
C TRP A 68 18.29 15.36 -4.83
N GLN A 69 18.89 15.96 -3.78
CA GLN A 69 18.18 16.79 -2.80
C GLN A 69 17.75 18.13 -3.39
N SER A 70 18.58 18.77 -4.22
CA SER A 70 18.23 19.99 -4.96
C SER A 70 17.14 19.74 -6.00
N GLY A 71 16.90 18.47 -6.33
CA GLY A 71 15.93 18.05 -7.33
C GLY A 71 16.45 18.12 -8.76
N ASP A 72 17.74 18.36 -8.96
CA ASP A 72 18.37 18.43 -10.29
C ASP A 72 18.58 17.04 -10.91
N LEU A 73 18.67 16.00 -10.07
CA LEU A 73 18.80 14.60 -10.47
C LEU A 73 17.51 13.80 -10.20
N GLU A 74 17.03 13.04 -11.21
CA GLU A 74 15.98 12.01 -11.08
C GLU A 74 14.66 12.48 -10.44
N TYR A 75 14.02 13.49 -11.04
CA TYR A 75 12.62 13.85 -10.77
C TYR A 75 11.72 12.59 -10.77
N GLY A 76 11.30 12.13 -9.60
CA GLY A 76 10.33 11.03 -9.44
C GLY A 76 10.78 9.82 -8.64
N ARG A 77 12.06 9.68 -8.24
CA ARG A 77 12.45 8.60 -7.31
C ARG A 77 12.11 8.91 -5.86
N LEU A 78 11.59 7.88 -5.17
CA LEU A 78 11.03 7.99 -3.80
C LEU A 78 12.07 7.82 -2.69
N PHE A 79 13.17 7.15 -2.98
CA PHE A 79 14.27 6.96 -2.05
C PHE A 79 15.59 6.99 -2.82
N PHE A 80 16.65 7.37 -2.13
CA PHE A 80 18.00 7.37 -2.64
C PHE A 80 18.67 6.06 -2.24
N GLY A 81 19.17 5.30 -3.21
CA GLY A 81 19.82 4.00 -2.98
C GLY A 81 20.63 3.53 -4.21
N PRO A 82 21.40 2.44 -4.08
CA PRO A 82 22.28 1.95 -5.14
C PRO A 82 21.50 1.47 -6.38
N GLU A 83 21.98 1.82 -7.57
CA GLU A 83 21.41 1.35 -8.83
C GLU A 83 21.92 -0.06 -9.16
N ARG A 84 21.11 -1.08 -8.88
CA ARG A 84 21.48 -2.49 -9.11
C ARG A 84 21.87 -2.84 -10.56
N ASN A 85 21.52 -2.00 -11.53
CA ASN A 85 21.73 -2.21 -12.98
C ASN A 85 22.60 -1.15 -13.68
N ARG A 86 23.13 -0.14 -12.96
CA ARG A 86 24.17 0.73 -13.55
C ARG A 86 25.49 0.41 -12.86
N SER A 87 26.30 -0.41 -13.52
CA SER A 87 27.73 -0.39 -13.27
C SER A 87 28.21 1.02 -13.60
N ILE A 88 28.55 1.82 -12.59
CA ILE A 88 29.28 3.08 -12.77
C ILE A 88 30.70 2.69 -13.20
N VAL A 89 30.84 2.30 -14.45
CA VAL A 89 32.11 2.27 -15.15
C VAL A 89 32.28 3.68 -15.71
N GLY A 90 33.30 4.40 -15.22
CA GLY A 90 33.82 5.59 -15.90
C GLY A 90 33.42 6.96 -15.38
N ARG A 91 33.13 7.15 -14.08
CA ARG A 91 33.00 8.51 -13.52
C ARG A 91 33.42 8.69 -12.06
N SER A 92 34.51 8.05 -11.63
CA SER A 92 35.28 8.60 -10.51
C SER A 92 36.34 9.54 -11.07
N ARG A 93 36.21 10.83 -10.79
CA ARG A 93 37.12 11.89 -11.25
C ARG A 93 38.34 12.01 -10.32
N ARG A 94 38.95 10.88 -9.94
CA ARG A 94 40.19 10.82 -9.15
C ARG A 94 41.02 9.58 -9.52
N SER A 95 41.76 9.70 -10.61
CA SER A 95 43.05 9.04 -10.81
C SER A 95 43.92 10.04 -11.56
N ILE A 96 44.42 11.05 -10.84
CA ILE A 96 45.41 12.01 -11.38
C ILE A 96 46.83 11.40 -11.34
N ASP A 97 47.03 10.24 -10.70
CA ASP A 97 48.34 9.56 -10.63
C ASP A 97 48.33 8.15 -11.26
N SER A 98 47.62 7.96 -12.36
CA SER A 98 47.90 6.83 -13.25
C SER A 98 48.76 7.34 -14.40
N GLU A 99 50.03 6.90 -14.42
CA GLU A 99 50.97 7.20 -15.50
C GLU A 99 50.30 6.97 -16.87
N LEU A 100 50.44 7.97 -17.75
CA LEU A 100 49.89 7.96 -19.10
C LEU A 100 50.54 6.83 -19.89
N SER A 101 49.79 5.75 -20.16
CA SER A 101 50.17 4.78 -21.19
C SER A 101 49.95 5.42 -22.57
N GLU A 102 51.02 5.47 -23.37
CA GLU A 102 51.17 6.23 -24.63
C GLU A 102 50.23 5.82 -25.79
N THR A 103 49.22 4.99 -25.55
CA THR A 103 48.34 4.43 -26.58
C THR A 103 46.90 4.93 -26.53
N ASP A 104 46.53 5.81 -25.60
CA ASP A 104 45.15 6.27 -25.48
C ASP A 104 44.89 7.49 -26.41
N SER A 105 43.91 7.35 -27.30
CA SER A 105 43.70 8.29 -28.41
C SER A 105 42.86 9.50 -27.99
N LEU A 106 43.45 10.70 -28.06
CA LEU A 106 42.87 11.98 -27.61
C LEU A 106 41.78 12.58 -28.52
N LEU A 107 41.32 11.88 -29.56
CA LEU A 107 40.23 12.32 -30.42
C LEU A 107 39.12 11.25 -30.45
N GLY A 108 38.07 11.50 -29.67
CA GLY A 108 36.94 10.61 -29.47
C GLY A 108 36.22 10.24 -30.77
N ARG A 109 36.49 9.04 -31.27
CA ARG A 109 35.63 8.34 -32.24
C ARG A 109 35.50 6.89 -31.82
N SER A 110 34.56 6.62 -30.91
CA SER A 110 34.27 5.27 -30.43
C SER A 110 33.76 4.40 -31.59
N ARG A 111 34.58 3.41 -31.97
CA ARG A 111 34.24 2.38 -32.94
C ARG A 111 33.28 1.40 -32.26
N ARG A 112 32.03 1.40 -32.72
CA ARG A 112 30.96 0.52 -32.25
C ARG A 112 31.27 -0.92 -32.69
N GLY A 113 31.90 -1.70 -31.82
CA GLY A 113 32.21 -3.09 -32.16
C GLY A 113 33.20 -3.77 -31.24
N GLU A 114 33.01 -3.74 -29.93
CA GLU A 114 33.62 -4.71 -29.03
C GLU A 114 32.60 -5.14 -27.98
N ARG A 115 32.31 -6.45 -27.96
CA ARG A 115 31.55 -7.10 -26.91
C ARG A 115 32.23 -6.77 -25.60
N SER A 116 31.59 -5.94 -24.78
CA SER A 116 31.96 -5.74 -23.38
C SER A 116 31.99 -7.11 -22.71
N GLN A 117 33.20 -7.63 -22.50
CA GLN A 117 33.45 -8.68 -21.52
C GLN A 117 32.91 -8.14 -20.21
N THR A 118 31.78 -8.71 -19.77
CA THR A 118 31.24 -8.42 -18.46
C THR A 118 32.32 -8.86 -17.46
N PRO A 119 32.80 -7.97 -16.57
CA PRO A 119 33.75 -8.39 -15.55
C PRO A 119 33.11 -9.55 -14.76
N PRO A 120 33.89 -10.56 -14.35
CA PRO A 120 33.34 -11.70 -13.63
C PRO A 120 32.60 -11.18 -12.39
N ARG A 121 31.37 -11.65 -12.19
CA ARG A 121 30.59 -11.36 -10.98
C ARG A 121 31.44 -11.76 -9.77
N LEU A 122 32.06 -10.78 -9.12
CA LEU A 122 32.88 -10.97 -7.92
C LEU A 122 32.09 -11.82 -6.91
N LYS A 123 32.74 -12.87 -6.39
CA LYS A 123 32.15 -13.79 -5.40
C LYS A 123 31.75 -12.98 -4.17
N ARG A 124 30.45 -12.74 -4.02
CA ARG A 124 29.88 -12.05 -2.86
C ARG A 124 30.01 -12.96 -1.64
N ARG A 125 30.68 -12.48 -0.58
CA ARG A 125 30.84 -13.22 0.68
C ARG A 125 29.52 -13.20 1.46
N LEU A 126 29.12 -14.36 1.98
CA LEU A 126 27.86 -14.52 2.73
C LEU A 126 27.95 -14.03 4.19
N PHE A 127 29.17 -13.88 4.70
CA PHE A 127 29.49 -13.47 6.07
C PHE A 127 30.58 -12.41 6.02
N GLY A 128 30.27 -11.19 6.50
CA GLY A 128 31.16 -10.21 7.15
C GLY A 128 32.64 -10.08 6.74
N ARG A 129 33.15 -8.84 6.67
CA ARG A 129 34.60 -8.58 6.72
C ARG A 129 35.20 -8.87 8.10
N GLY A 130 36.50 -9.12 8.16
CA GLY A 130 37.26 -9.29 9.41
C GLY A 130 37.39 -10.72 9.93
N GLN A 131 38.06 -10.88 11.06
CA GLN A 131 38.28 -12.16 11.74
C GLN A 131 37.07 -12.59 12.58
N TRP A 132 36.98 -13.88 12.91
CA TRP A 132 35.92 -14.42 13.76
C TRP A 132 36.22 -14.13 15.23
N ASN A 133 35.57 -13.10 15.77
CA ASN A 133 35.64 -12.74 17.20
C ASN A 133 34.35 -13.18 17.92
N ILE A 134 34.44 -13.36 19.25
CA ILE A 134 33.29 -13.67 20.11
C ILE A 134 32.10 -12.73 19.83
N GLY A 135 32.35 -11.42 19.74
CA GLY A 135 31.32 -10.41 19.48
C GLY A 135 30.63 -10.55 18.12
N ARG A 136 31.36 -11.05 17.11
CA ARG A 136 30.82 -11.31 15.77
C ARG A 136 29.88 -12.51 15.77
N VAL A 137 30.24 -13.58 16.48
CA VAL A 137 29.41 -14.79 16.61
C VAL A 137 28.11 -14.44 17.32
N THR A 138 28.17 -13.71 18.43
CA THR A 138 27.00 -13.23 19.17
C THR A 138 26.10 -12.35 18.28
N PHE A 139 26.69 -11.43 17.51
CA PHE A 139 25.94 -10.58 16.57
C PHE A 139 25.19 -11.39 15.51
N PHE A 140 25.86 -12.32 14.81
CA PHE A 140 25.22 -13.10 13.74
C PHE A 140 24.14 -14.05 14.28
N LEU A 141 24.34 -14.64 15.45
CA LEU A 141 23.32 -15.47 16.10
C LEU A 141 22.04 -14.67 16.36
N PHE A 142 22.19 -13.48 16.97
CA PHE A 142 21.05 -12.59 17.23
C PHE A 142 20.41 -12.04 15.94
N PHE A 143 21.24 -11.69 14.96
CA PHE A 143 20.81 -11.18 13.66
C PHE A 143 19.95 -12.21 12.90
N TYR A 144 20.37 -13.48 12.83
CA TYR A 144 19.61 -14.52 12.13
C TYR A 144 18.38 -14.98 12.90
N PHE A 145 18.46 -15.11 14.24
CA PHE A 145 17.36 -15.67 15.03
C PHE A 145 16.23 -14.67 15.30
N LEU A 146 16.56 -13.38 15.55
CA LEU A 146 15.56 -12.38 15.96
C LEU A 146 15.41 -11.26 14.92
N LEU A 147 16.51 -10.70 14.43
CA LEU A 147 16.43 -9.51 13.58
C LEU A 147 15.92 -9.83 12.16
N THR A 148 16.42 -10.90 11.56
CA THR A 148 16.08 -11.36 10.20
C THR A 148 14.59 -11.68 10.03
N PRO A 149 13.96 -12.53 10.86
CA PRO A 149 12.53 -12.81 10.71
C PRO A 149 11.71 -11.53 10.90
N SER A 150 12.09 -10.67 11.85
CA SER A 150 11.38 -9.39 12.04
C SER A 150 11.50 -8.44 10.84
N LEU A 151 12.67 -8.37 10.19
CA LEU A 151 12.92 -7.54 9.01
C LEU A 151 12.12 -8.04 7.79
N ILE A 152 12.06 -9.35 7.59
CA ILE A 152 11.30 -9.97 6.51
C ILE A 152 9.80 -9.77 6.73
N ILE A 153 9.29 -10.02 7.95
CA ILE A 153 7.87 -9.81 8.28
C ILE A 153 7.47 -8.36 8.05
N VAL A 154 8.25 -7.40 8.53
CA VAL A 154 7.94 -5.98 8.30
C VAL A 154 8.06 -5.59 6.84
N SER A 155 9.02 -6.13 6.09
CA SER A 155 9.09 -5.91 4.65
C SER A 155 7.83 -6.43 3.93
N LEU A 156 7.33 -7.62 4.30
CA LEU A 156 6.09 -8.19 3.76
C LEU A 156 4.87 -7.36 4.14
N ILE A 157 4.75 -6.91 5.39
CA ILE A 157 3.67 -6.01 5.83
C ILE A 157 3.73 -4.68 5.07
N CYS A 158 4.93 -4.11 4.92
CA CYS A 158 5.11 -2.87 4.17
C CYS A 158 4.80 -3.04 2.67
N TRP A 159 5.06 -4.22 2.11
CA TRP A 159 4.67 -4.55 0.74
C TRP A 159 3.14 -4.68 0.62
N PHE A 160 2.50 -5.32 1.60
CA PHE A 160 1.05 -5.50 1.66
C PHE A 160 0.27 -4.18 1.74
N PHE A 161 0.72 -3.24 2.57
CA PHE A 161 0.03 -1.95 2.73
C PHE A 161 0.23 -0.98 1.55
N VAL A 162 0.89 -1.40 0.45
CA VAL A 162 1.00 -0.73 -0.86
C VAL A 162 1.66 0.65 -0.83
N PHE A 163 1.13 1.58 -0.04
CA PHE A 163 1.71 2.89 0.26
C PHE A 163 3.13 2.78 0.85
N THR A 164 3.47 1.66 1.48
CA THR A 164 4.76 1.42 2.14
C THR A 164 5.71 0.51 1.35
N ILE A 165 5.42 0.17 0.09
CA ILE A 165 6.33 -0.62 -0.77
C ILE A 165 7.77 -0.09 -0.81
N PRO A 166 8.03 1.24 -0.95
CA PRO A 166 9.41 1.74 -0.91
C PRO A 166 10.10 1.45 0.43
N MET A 167 9.38 1.45 1.55
CA MET A 167 9.92 1.04 2.85
C MET A 167 10.21 -0.47 2.93
N GLY A 168 9.40 -1.31 2.27
CA GLY A 168 9.70 -2.74 2.10
C GLY A 168 11.02 -2.97 1.36
N LYS A 169 11.33 -2.17 0.34
CA LYS A 169 12.61 -2.24 -0.39
C LYS A 169 13.78 -1.75 0.47
N VAL A 170 13.61 -0.63 1.17
CA VAL A 170 14.60 -0.09 2.10
C VAL A 170 15.00 -1.11 3.15
N THR A 171 14.02 -1.76 3.78
CA THR A 171 14.27 -2.76 4.83
C THR A 171 15.00 -3.99 4.30
N MET A 172 14.71 -4.44 3.07
CA MET A 172 15.43 -5.54 2.41
C MET A 172 16.86 -5.15 2.00
N LEU A 173 17.06 -3.91 1.56
CA LEU A 173 18.38 -3.39 1.23
C LEU A 173 19.23 -3.25 2.49
N LEU A 174 18.65 -2.72 3.56
CA LEU A 174 19.28 -2.65 4.88
C LEU A 174 19.65 -4.04 5.40
N PHE A 175 18.77 -5.03 5.24
CA PHE A 175 19.07 -6.43 5.59
C PHE A 175 20.27 -6.98 4.81
N ASP A 176 20.35 -6.74 3.50
CA ASP A 176 21.44 -7.21 2.64
C ASP A 176 22.79 -6.61 3.06
N HIS A 177 22.84 -5.31 3.38
CA HIS A 177 24.09 -4.65 3.80
C HIS A 177 24.47 -4.93 5.25
N LEU A 178 23.52 -5.04 6.18
CA LEU A 178 23.80 -5.45 7.57
C LEU A 178 24.37 -6.87 7.64
N ARG A 179 23.93 -7.76 6.74
CA ARG A 179 24.46 -9.11 6.62
C ARG A 179 25.92 -9.12 6.11
N ARG A 180 26.25 -8.21 5.19
CA ARG A 180 27.56 -8.16 4.53
C ARG A 180 28.61 -7.40 5.34
N HIS A 181 28.30 -6.18 5.79
CA HIS A 181 29.29 -5.28 6.41
C HIS A 181 28.72 -4.56 7.63
N PRO A 182 28.49 -5.26 8.76
CA PRO A 182 27.86 -4.65 9.93
C PRO A 182 28.69 -3.52 10.57
N LEU A 183 30.02 -3.64 10.67
CA LEU A 183 30.83 -2.58 11.29
C LEU A 183 31.04 -1.35 10.41
N ALA A 184 30.96 -1.50 9.09
CA ALA A 184 31.19 -0.40 8.15
C ALA A 184 29.98 0.53 8.02
N LEU A 185 28.86 0.20 8.68
CA LEU A 185 27.61 0.96 8.62
C LEU A 185 27.54 1.95 9.78
N SER A 186 27.48 3.23 9.43
CA SER A 186 27.17 4.32 10.36
C SER A 186 25.78 4.90 10.08
N PHE A 187 25.06 5.21 11.15
CA PHE A 187 23.70 5.76 11.13
C PHE A 187 23.72 7.18 11.66
N ASP A 188 23.60 8.16 10.76
CA ASP A 188 23.68 9.57 11.11
C ASP A 188 22.34 10.28 10.82
N SER A 189 22.04 11.31 11.61
CA SER A 189 20.83 12.14 11.47
C SER A 189 21.01 13.36 10.58
N ASP A 190 22.24 13.89 10.43
CA ASP A 190 22.48 15.17 9.76
C ASP A 190 23.69 15.15 8.82
N VAL A 191 23.44 15.42 7.54
CA VAL A 191 24.46 15.46 6.47
C VAL A 191 25.52 16.54 6.71
N SER A 192 25.18 17.57 7.49
CA SER A 192 26.11 18.62 7.92
C SER A 192 27.32 18.07 8.70
N TYR A 193 27.13 16.98 9.47
CA TYR A 193 28.22 16.30 10.17
C TYR A 193 29.09 15.46 9.23
N ALA A 194 28.50 14.87 8.17
CA ALA A 194 29.25 14.14 7.15
C ALA A 194 30.27 15.04 6.42
N ARG A 195 30.00 16.35 6.30
CA ARG A 195 30.92 17.35 5.75
C ARG A 195 32.16 17.59 6.62
N LEU A 196 32.03 17.52 7.95
CA LEU A 196 33.15 17.73 8.88
C LEU A 196 34.04 16.48 9.00
N SER A 197 33.47 15.29 8.86
CA SER A 197 34.25 14.06 8.78
C SER A 197 34.90 13.97 7.41
N ASN A 198 36.16 14.41 7.30
CA ASN A 198 37.00 14.41 6.10
C ASN A 198 37.36 12.98 5.60
N GLY A 199 36.40 12.09 5.49
CA GLY A 199 36.57 10.73 4.98
C GLY A 199 36.41 10.74 3.47
N GLN A 200 37.52 10.79 2.74
CA GLN A 200 37.54 10.78 1.27
C GLN A 200 36.98 9.49 0.65
N ASN A 201 36.72 8.45 1.49
CA ASN A 201 36.30 7.11 1.09
C ASN A 201 34.97 6.71 1.75
N ALA A 202 33.93 7.54 1.64
CA ALA A 202 32.61 7.19 2.16
C ALA A 202 31.50 7.38 1.14
N SER A 203 30.65 6.36 1.01
CA SER A 203 29.48 6.38 0.14
C SER A 203 28.19 6.42 0.96
N ILE A 204 27.21 7.20 0.49
CA ILE A 204 25.86 7.16 1.04
C ILE A 204 25.17 5.96 0.44
N LEU A 205 24.77 5.03 1.29
CA LEU A 205 24.13 3.80 0.85
C LEU A 205 22.62 3.99 0.70
N LEU A 206 21.99 4.65 1.68
CA LEU A 206 20.55 4.77 1.71
C LEU A 206 20.12 6.07 2.38
N CYS A 207 19.16 6.78 1.79
CA CYS A 207 18.46 7.88 2.45
C CYS A 207 16.94 7.80 2.25
N THR A 208 16.21 7.88 3.36
CA THR A 208 14.76 7.73 3.48
C THR A 208 14.03 9.07 3.66
N TYR A 209 14.51 10.14 3.01
CA TYR A 209 13.93 11.49 3.16
C TYR A 209 12.50 11.61 2.59
N ARG A 210 12.14 10.79 1.58
CA ARG A 210 10.84 10.87 0.87
C ARG A 210 10.04 9.56 0.83
N ALA A 211 10.36 8.63 1.74
CA ALA A 211 9.80 7.27 1.70
C ALA A 211 8.28 7.20 2.03
N VAL A 212 7.71 8.22 2.68
CA VAL A 212 6.25 8.46 2.81
C VAL A 212 5.93 9.83 2.19
N GLY A 213 6.21 9.98 0.90
CA GLY A 213 5.90 11.22 0.19
C GLY A 213 4.42 11.27 -0.19
N THR A 214 3.68 12.30 0.24
CA THR A 214 2.35 12.63 -0.31
C THR A 214 2.37 12.82 -1.83
N ARG A 215 3.56 13.07 -2.40
CA ARG A 215 3.83 13.13 -3.85
C ARG A 215 3.75 11.76 -4.54
N TYR A 216 3.82 10.64 -3.81
CA TYR A 216 3.71 9.29 -4.36
C TYR A 216 2.36 9.07 -5.07
N TRP A 217 1.28 9.64 -4.50
CA TRP A 217 -0.05 9.59 -5.11
C TRP A 217 -0.09 10.19 -6.51
N LYS A 218 0.79 11.15 -6.81
CA LYS A 218 0.81 11.88 -8.07
C LYS A 218 1.56 11.14 -9.19
N TYR A 219 2.23 10.03 -8.86
CA TYR A 219 2.98 9.27 -9.85
C TYR A 219 2.05 8.35 -10.63
N THR A 220 2.02 8.53 -11.95
CA THR A 220 1.23 7.73 -12.88
C THR A 220 2.14 6.85 -13.73
N VAL A 221 1.72 5.59 -13.94
CA VAL A 221 2.29 4.66 -14.91
C VAL A 221 1.19 4.43 -15.95
N ASP A 222 1.47 4.68 -17.22
CA ASP A 222 0.51 4.56 -18.33
C ASP A 222 -0.83 5.31 -18.07
N GLY A 223 -0.74 6.49 -17.46
CA GLY A 223 -1.91 7.33 -17.14
C GLY A 223 -2.68 6.92 -15.88
N THR A 224 -2.30 5.80 -15.24
CA THR A 224 -2.95 5.29 -14.01
C THR A 224 -2.09 5.58 -12.79
N ASN A 225 -2.69 5.99 -11.67
CA ASN A 225 -1.90 6.22 -10.45
C ASN A 225 -1.30 4.92 -9.93
N ILE A 226 -0.02 4.94 -9.58
CA ILE A 226 0.72 3.74 -9.15
C ILE A 226 0.13 3.11 -7.88
N PHE A 227 -0.53 3.90 -7.03
CA PHE A 227 -1.18 3.37 -5.83
C PHE A 227 -2.34 2.43 -6.18
N LEU A 228 -3.09 2.69 -7.25
CA LEU A 228 -4.21 1.85 -7.69
C LEU A 228 -3.71 0.52 -8.25
N ILE A 229 -2.62 0.59 -9.02
CA ILE A 229 -1.95 -0.61 -9.54
C ILE A 229 -1.47 -1.48 -8.39
N ASN A 230 -0.82 -0.90 -7.39
CA ASN A 230 -0.34 -1.67 -6.25
C ASN A 230 -1.49 -2.22 -5.38
N LEU A 231 -2.61 -1.50 -5.30
CA LEU A 231 -3.82 -1.96 -4.59
C LEU A 231 -4.43 -3.22 -5.23
N MET A 232 -4.10 -3.55 -6.48
CA MET A 232 -4.41 -4.86 -7.06
C MET A 232 -3.74 -6.03 -6.33
N GLY A 233 -2.59 -5.81 -5.69
CA GLY A 233 -1.95 -6.82 -4.84
C GLY A 233 -2.84 -7.25 -3.68
N VAL A 234 -3.62 -6.31 -3.12
CA VAL A 234 -4.62 -6.60 -2.09
C VAL A 234 -5.77 -7.44 -2.66
N VAL A 235 -6.24 -7.15 -3.88
CA VAL A 235 -7.27 -7.96 -4.55
C VAL A 235 -6.81 -9.41 -4.72
N VAL A 236 -5.59 -9.61 -5.22
CA VAL A 236 -5.02 -10.96 -5.37
C VAL A 236 -4.89 -11.65 -4.02
N PHE A 237 -4.47 -10.93 -2.98
CA PHE A 237 -4.37 -11.48 -1.64
C PHE A 237 -5.72 -11.93 -1.08
N VAL A 238 -6.77 -11.10 -1.18
CA VAL A 238 -8.11 -11.44 -0.68
C VAL A 238 -8.68 -12.66 -1.41
N ILE A 239 -8.49 -12.73 -2.73
CA ILE A 239 -8.91 -13.89 -3.52
C ILE A 239 -8.15 -15.14 -3.09
N LEU A 240 -6.83 -15.05 -2.88
CA LEU A 240 -6.03 -16.18 -2.43
C LEU A 240 -6.37 -16.60 -1.00
N ASP A 241 -6.63 -15.66 -0.09
CA ASP A 241 -7.00 -15.93 1.29
C ASP A 241 -8.32 -16.69 1.35
N TRP A 242 -9.35 -16.19 0.66
CA TRP A 242 -10.64 -16.86 0.52
C TRP A 242 -10.53 -18.22 -0.21
N ALA A 243 -9.76 -18.30 -1.31
CA ALA A 243 -9.71 -19.51 -2.13
C ALA A 243 -8.82 -20.63 -1.54
N VAL A 244 -7.70 -20.29 -0.89
CA VAL A 244 -6.70 -21.25 -0.42
C VAL A 244 -6.79 -21.45 1.09
N LEU A 245 -6.86 -20.37 1.87
CA LEU A 245 -6.78 -20.44 3.33
C LEU A 245 -8.09 -20.94 3.95
N GLU A 246 -9.23 -20.43 3.47
CA GLU A 246 -10.55 -20.84 3.94
C GLU A 246 -10.95 -22.24 3.41
N ASN A 247 -10.86 -22.47 2.09
CA ASN A 247 -11.37 -23.71 1.50
C ASN A 247 -10.42 -24.93 1.64
N MET A 248 -9.09 -24.75 1.56
CA MET A 248 -8.16 -25.89 1.60
C MET A 248 -7.55 -26.16 2.96
N LEU A 249 -7.34 -25.15 3.82
CA LEU A 249 -6.46 -25.28 4.98
C LEU A 249 -7.16 -25.20 6.35
N HIS A 250 -8.41 -24.73 6.44
CA HIS A 250 -9.20 -24.65 7.69
C HIS A 250 -8.39 -24.17 8.91
N MET A 251 -7.48 -23.21 8.72
CA MET A 251 -6.66 -22.70 9.82
C MET A 251 -7.30 -21.43 10.37
N ASP A 252 -7.73 -21.48 11.63
CA ASP A 252 -8.28 -20.34 12.37
C ASP A 252 -7.17 -19.37 12.79
N ILE A 253 -6.64 -18.60 11.84
CA ILE A 253 -5.68 -17.51 12.07
C ILE A 253 -6.43 -16.18 12.03
N PHE A 254 -5.94 -15.16 12.74
CA PHE A 254 -6.49 -13.79 12.71
C PHE A 254 -6.72 -13.22 11.30
N ILE A 255 -5.91 -13.66 10.32
CA ILE A 255 -5.98 -13.25 8.91
C ILE A 255 -7.25 -13.82 8.24
N THR A 256 -7.67 -15.03 8.59
CA THR A 256 -8.88 -15.68 8.05
C THR A 256 -10.14 -15.29 8.82
N SER A 257 -10.05 -14.32 9.74
CA SER A 257 -11.24 -13.87 10.46
C SER A 257 -12.25 -13.24 9.48
N PRO A 258 -13.56 -13.54 9.63
CA PRO A 258 -14.58 -13.04 8.70
C PRO A 258 -14.65 -11.51 8.67
N ALA A 259 -14.32 -10.85 9.79
CA ALA A 259 -14.24 -9.39 9.86
C ALA A 259 -13.06 -8.83 9.04
N PHE A 260 -11.90 -9.48 9.08
CA PHE A 260 -10.74 -9.07 8.29
C PHE A 260 -11.00 -9.27 6.79
N LEU A 261 -11.51 -10.43 6.39
CA LEU A 261 -11.93 -10.71 5.01
C LEU A 261 -12.95 -9.70 4.49
N PHE A 262 -13.92 -9.31 5.32
CA PHE A 262 -14.92 -8.30 4.97
C PHE A 262 -14.27 -6.92 4.71
N VAL A 263 -13.44 -6.42 5.63
CA VAL A 263 -12.78 -5.12 5.48
C VAL A 263 -11.80 -5.10 4.30
N MET A 264 -11.03 -6.18 4.14
CA MET A 264 -10.10 -6.33 3.04
C MET A 264 -10.84 -6.45 1.70
N GLY A 265 -11.98 -7.13 1.67
CA GLY A 265 -12.88 -7.19 0.51
C GLY A 265 -13.42 -5.81 0.11
N LEU A 266 -13.86 -5.00 1.08
CA LEU A 266 -14.26 -3.61 0.82
C LEU A 266 -13.12 -2.78 0.22
N LEU A 267 -11.90 -2.94 0.73
CA LEU A 267 -10.71 -2.25 0.22
C LEU A 267 -10.36 -2.72 -1.21
N SER A 268 -10.58 -3.99 -1.54
CA SER A 268 -10.38 -4.56 -2.87
C SER A 268 -11.37 -4.06 -3.92
N ILE A 269 -12.55 -3.57 -3.53
CA ILE A 269 -13.52 -2.99 -4.47
C ILE A 269 -13.01 -1.66 -5.04
N ILE A 270 -12.24 -0.88 -4.27
CA ILE A 270 -11.72 0.45 -4.67
C ILE A 270 -10.92 0.41 -5.99
N PRO A 271 -9.86 -0.40 -6.15
CA PRO A 271 -9.11 -0.44 -7.40
C PRO A 271 -9.93 -1.05 -8.54
N LEU A 272 -10.77 -2.04 -8.27
CA LEU A 272 -11.62 -2.67 -9.28
C LEU A 272 -12.60 -1.67 -9.88
N ALA A 273 -13.29 -0.90 -9.05
CA ALA A 273 -14.21 0.15 -9.50
C ALA A 273 -13.49 1.22 -10.34
N TYR A 274 -12.26 1.59 -9.96
CA TYR A 274 -11.46 2.52 -10.75
C TYR A 274 -11.13 1.99 -12.15
N PHE A 275 -10.66 0.74 -12.27
CA PHE A 275 -10.32 0.16 -13.57
C PHE A 275 -11.55 -0.04 -14.45
N ILE A 276 -12.69 -0.42 -13.86
CA ILE A 276 -13.98 -0.46 -14.57
C ILE A 276 -14.34 0.94 -15.07
N GLY A 277 -14.26 1.98 -14.22
CA GLY A 277 -14.54 3.36 -14.61
C GLY A 277 -13.63 3.87 -15.73
N GLN A 278 -12.33 3.54 -15.69
CA GLN A 278 -11.38 3.90 -16.74
C GLN A 278 -11.69 3.21 -18.07
N ALA A 279 -12.08 1.93 -18.04
CA ALA A 279 -12.51 1.19 -19.23
C ALA A 279 -13.82 1.76 -19.80
N VAL A 280 -14.77 2.12 -18.94
CA VAL A 280 -16.03 2.75 -19.35
C VAL A 280 -15.79 4.11 -20.00
N ALA A 281 -14.89 4.91 -19.43
CA ALA A 281 -14.54 6.23 -19.98
C ALA A 281 -13.89 6.11 -21.36
N SER A 282 -13.00 5.13 -21.57
CA SER A 282 -12.36 4.93 -22.88
C SER A 282 -13.33 4.43 -23.94
N ILE A 283 -14.24 3.51 -23.58
CA ILE A 283 -15.30 3.03 -24.48
C ILE A 283 -16.29 4.15 -24.80
N SER A 284 -16.72 4.92 -23.80
CA SER A 284 -17.66 6.03 -23.99
C SER A 284 -17.06 7.15 -24.84
N ALA A 285 -15.75 7.37 -24.79
CA ALA A 285 -15.06 8.37 -25.61
C ALA A 285 -15.03 7.99 -27.11
N GLN A 286 -15.10 6.70 -27.43
CA GLN A 286 -15.12 6.18 -28.81
C GLN A 286 -16.53 5.88 -29.33
N SER A 287 -17.55 6.06 -28.49
CA SER A 287 -18.95 5.75 -28.81
C SER A 287 -19.75 7.00 -29.19
N SER A 288 -20.91 6.83 -29.81
CA SER A 288 -21.87 7.93 -30.02
C SER A 288 -22.36 8.48 -28.67
N MET A 289 -22.77 9.75 -28.62
CA MET A 289 -23.19 10.41 -27.37
C MET A 289 -24.28 9.62 -26.61
N GLY A 290 -25.28 9.10 -27.32
CA GLY A 290 -26.35 8.30 -26.71
C GLY A 290 -25.87 6.95 -26.19
N LEU A 291 -25.05 6.23 -26.97
CA LEU A 291 -24.50 4.94 -26.56
C LEU A 291 -23.51 5.08 -25.39
N GLY A 292 -22.66 6.11 -25.43
CA GLY A 292 -21.72 6.42 -24.35
C GLY A 292 -22.42 6.74 -23.04
N ALA A 293 -23.51 7.53 -23.08
CA ALA A 293 -24.33 7.81 -21.90
C ALA A 293 -24.95 6.54 -21.31
N ALA A 294 -25.49 5.64 -22.15
CA ALA A 294 -26.07 4.38 -21.70
C ALA A 294 -25.02 3.43 -21.09
N ILE A 295 -23.85 3.29 -21.73
CA ILE A 295 -22.73 2.49 -21.24
C ILE A 295 -22.25 3.02 -19.89
N ASN A 296 -22.08 4.35 -19.77
CA ASN A 296 -21.67 4.95 -18.51
C ASN A 296 -22.69 4.72 -17.40
N ALA A 297 -24.00 4.87 -17.67
CA ALA A 297 -25.04 4.61 -16.68
C ALA A 297 -25.05 3.13 -16.20
N PHE A 298 -24.91 2.18 -17.12
CA PHE A 298 -24.96 0.76 -16.80
C PHE A 298 -23.70 0.27 -16.08
N PHE A 299 -22.52 0.52 -16.63
CA PHE A 299 -21.27 -0.02 -16.09
C PHE A 299 -20.73 0.76 -14.88
N SER A 300 -21.16 2.00 -14.64
CA SER A 300 -20.82 2.70 -13.39
C SER A 300 -21.54 2.13 -12.17
N THR A 301 -22.72 1.53 -12.37
CA THR A 301 -23.56 0.96 -11.30
C THR A 301 -23.53 -0.57 -11.25
N ILE A 302 -22.88 -1.22 -12.21
CA ILE A 302 -22.88 -2.69 -12.33
C ILE A 302 -22.36 -3.41 -11.08
N VAL A 303 -21.35 -2.84 -10.41
CA VAL A 303 -20.79 -3.42 -9.18
C VAL A 303 -21.82 -3.39 -8.05
N GLU A 304 -22.53 -2.27 -7.89
CA GLU A 304 -23.59 -2.14 -6.89
C GLU A 304 -24.76 -3.08 -7.18
N VAL A 305 -25.25 -3.10 -8.42
CA VAL A 305 -26.36 -3.97 -8.84
C VAL A 305 -25.99 -5.45 -8.65
N PHE A 306 -24.75 -5.83 -8.96
CA PHE A 306 -24.27 -7.19 -8.72
C PHE A 306 -24.31 -7.55 -7.24
N LEU A 307 -23.84 -6.66 -6.34
CA LEU A 307 -23.90 -6.88 -4.89
C LEU A 307 -25.35 -6.98 -4.38
N TYR A 308 -26.28 -6.20 -4.93
CA TYR A 308 -27.70 -6.30 -4.61
C TYR A 308 -28.30 -7.65 -5.01
N CYS A 309 -28.00 -8.12 -6.22
CA CYS A 309 -28.43 -9.43 -6.69
C CYS A 309 -27.92 -10.56 -5.78
N VAL A 310 -26.66 -10.50 -5.35
CA VAL A 310 -26.08 -11.49 -4.43
C VAL A 310 -26.74 -11.43 -3.04
N ALA A 311 -26.95 -10.22 -2.51
CA ALA A 311 -27.59 -10.04 -1.21
C ALA A 311 -29.06 -10.51 -1.20
N LEU A 312 -29.82 -10.24 -2.26
CA LEU A 312 -31.20 -10.71 -2.42
C LEU A 312 -31.29 -12.23 -2.53
N LYS A 313 -30.36 -12.87 -3.25
CA LYS A 313 -30.27 -14.34 -3.29
C LYS A 313 -30.01 -14.97 -1.92
N GLN A 314 -29.38 -14.23 -1.01
CA GLN A 314 -29.14 -14.64 0.38
C GLN A 314 -30.26 -14.23 1.34
N GLY A 315 -31.38 -13.68 0.85
CA GLY A 315 -32.49 -13.20 1.68
C GLY A 315 -32.19 -11.92 2.47
N LYS A 316 -31.08 -11.23 2.18
CA LYS A 316 -30.65 -10.02 2.90
C LYS A 316 -31.26 -8.75 2.29
N GLY A 317 -32.59 -8.70 2.22
CA GLY A 317 -33.32 -7.57 1.62
C GLY A 317 -33.08 -6.23 2.31
N GLN A 318 -33.06 -6.23 3.66
CA GLN A 318 -32.81 -5.03 4.46
C GLN A 318 -31.43 -4.40 4.18
N LEU A 319 -30.43 -5.22 3.85
CA LEU A 319 -29.10 -4.72 3.49
C LEU A 319 -29.15 -3.95 2.17
N VAL A 320 -29.93 -4.43 1.20
CA VAL A 320 -30.07 -3.79 -0.11
C VAL A 320 -30.84 -2.48 0.02
N GLU A 321 -31.94 -2.47 0.77
CA GLU A 321 -32.70 -1.25 1.06
C GLU A 321 -31.82 -0.17 1.70
N GLY A 322 -31.06 -0.53 2.75
CA GLY A 322 -30.12 0.39 3.40
C GLY A 322 -29.01 0.87 2.47
N SER A 323 -28.52 0.00 1.58
CA SER A 323 -27.43 0.35 0.65
C SER A 323 -27.88 1.31 -0.45
N ILE A 324 -29.10 1.15 -0.99
CA ILE A 324 -29.69 2.07 -1.98
C ILE A 324 -29.91 3.46 -1.36
N VAL A 325 -30.46 3.52 -0.14
CA VAL A 325 -30.65 4.80 0.57
C VAL A 325 -29.28 5.46 0.85
N GLY A 326 -28.30 4.65 1.27
CA GLY A 326 -26.93 5.10 1.49
C GLY A 326 -26.25 5.67 0.25
N SER A 327 -26.42 5.04 -0.93
CA SER A 327 -25.82 5.53 -2.17
C SER A 327 -26.44 6.86 -2.64
N ILE A 328 -27.75 7.05 -2.44
CA ILE A 328 -28.44 8.33 -2.68
C ILE A 328 -27.85 9.43 -1.79
N PHE A 329 -27.76 9.19 -0.47
CA PHE A 329 -27.16 10.18 0.43
C PHE A 329 -25.68 10.45 0.12
N ALA A 330 -24.94 9.41 -0.26
CA ALA A 330 -23.55 9.55 -0.65
C ALA A 330 -23.39 10.45 -1.90
N GLY A 331 -24.26 10.27 -2.89
CA GLY A 331 -24.26 11.03 -4.14
C GLY A 331 -24.71 12.49 -4.00
N ILE A 332 -25.69 12.76 -3.14
CA ILE A 332 -26.28 14.11 -3.00
C ILE A 332 -25.55 14.95 -1.95
N LEU A 333 -25.20 14.37 -0.80
CA LEU A 333 -24.66 15.11 0.35
C LEU A 333 -23.17 14.85 0.53
N PHE A 334 -22.76 13.59 0.63
CA PHE A 334 -21.41 13.25 1.07
C PHE A 334 -20.33 13.65 0.05
N LEU A 335 -20.43 13.17 -1.19
CA LEU A 335 -19.42 13.46 -2.22
C LEU A 335 -19.38 14.96 -2.60
N PRO A 336 -20.51 15.63 -2.87
CA PRO A 336 -20.50 17.06 -3.14
C PRO A 336 -20.05 17.89 -1.92
N GLY A 337 -20.47 17.51 -0.71
CA GLY A 337 -20.08 18.18 0.53
C GLY A 337 -18.57 18.10 0.78
N LEU A 338 -17.97 16.91 0.65
CA LEU A 338 -16.52 16.75 0.74
C LEU A 338 -15.79 17.57 -0.34
N SER A 339 -16.28 17.55 -1.58
CA SER A 339 -15.71 18.36 -2.68
C SER A 339 -15.72 19.86 -2.36
N MET A 340 -16.82 20.38 -1.80
CA MET A 340 -16.93 21.78 -1.36
C MET A 340 -15.96 22.08 -0.20
N CYS A 341 -15.90 21.24 0.83
CA CYS A 341 -15.00 21.39 1.97
C CYS A 341 -13.53 21.38 1.54
N PHE A 342 -13.10 20.36 0.79
CA PHE A 342 -11.70 20.25 0.33
C PHE A 342 -11.33 21.33 -0.67
N GLY A 343 -12.23 21.73 -1.57
CA GLY A 343 -11.95 22.82 -2.50
C GLY A 343 -11.90 24.20 -1.81
N ALA A 344 -12.62 24.39 -0.69
CA ALA A 344 -12.57 25.61 0.11
C ALA A 344 -11.22 25.82 0.83
N ILE A 345 -10.47 24.73 1.12
CA ILE A 345 -9.14 24.81 1.74
C ILE A 345 -8.18 25.66 0.90
N LYS A 346 -8.25 25.56 -0.44
CA LYS A 346 -7.34 26.26 -1.34
C LYS A 346 -7.96 27.50 -1.98
N ARG A 347 -9.27 27.52 -2.21
CA ARG A 347 -9.98 28.59 -2.92
C ARG A 347 -11.14 29.13 -2.11
N LYS A 348 -11.18 30.46 -1.93
CA LYS A 348 -12.28 31.14 -1.21
C LYS A 348 -13.64 31.02 -1.92
N THR A 349 -13.64 30.91 -3.24
CA THR A 349 -14.86 30.76 -4.06
C THR A 349 -14.64 29.70 -5.15
N GLN A 350 -15.68 28.94 -5.44
CA GLN A 350 -15.72 27.95 -6.52
C GLN A 350 -16.77 28.38 -7.54
N ARG A 351 -16.41 28.43 -8.82
CA ARG A 351 -17.34 28.73 -9.90
C ARG A 351 -17.89 27.43 -10.48
N PHE A 352 -19.19 27.35 -10.67
CA PHE A 352 -19.89 26.25 -11.31
C PHE A 352 -20.84 26.78 -12.38
N ASN A 353 -21.24 25.92 -13.32
CA ASN A 353 -22.20 26.29 -14.36
C ASN A 353 -23.62 26.18 -13.82
N ALA A 354 -24.23 27.32 -13.46
CA ALA A 354 -25.58 27.37 -12.90
C ALA A 354 -26.65 26.78 -13.84
N LYS A 355 -26.49 26.93 -15.17
CA LYS A 355 -27.46 26.40 -16.14
C LYS A 355 -27.48 24.87 -16.14
N SER A 356 -26.30 24.24 -16.12
CA SER A 356 -26.18 22.79 -16.06
C SER A 356 -26.60 22.24 -14.69
N ALA A 357 -26.20 22.90 -13.60
CA ALA A 357 -26.58 22.50 -12.24
C ALA A 357 -28.08 22.62 -11.98
N GLY A 358 -28.75 23.62 -12.57
CA GLY A 358 -30.20 23.76 -12.47
C GLY A 358 -30.94 22.57 -13.05
N VAL A 359 -30.55 22.12 -14.26
CA VAL A 359 -31.17 20.97 -14.93
C VAL A 359 -30.92 19.66 -14.18
N THR A 360 -29.70 19.43 -13.67
CA THR A 360 -29.40 18.20 -12.92
C THR A 360 -30.10 18.17 -11.56
N SER A 361 -30.24 19.31 -10.88
CA SER A 361 -30.95 19.43 -9.61
C SER A 361 -32.45 19.14 -9.76
N THR A 362 -33.10 19.67 -10.80
CA THR A 362 -34.52 19.37 -11.05
C THR A 362 -34.74 17.90 -11.42
N MET A 363 -33.87 17.31 -12.25
CA MET A 363 -33.93 15.88 -12.58
C MET A 363 -33.78 14.99 -11.34
N LEU A 364 -32.87 15.35 -10.44
CA LEU A 364 -32.67 14.66 -9.17
C LEU A 364 -33.92 14.75 -8.27
N LEU A 365 -34.54 15.93 -8.17
CA LEU A 365 -35.77 16.12 -7.39
C LEU A 365 -36.89 15.19 -7.89
N PHE A 366 -37.11 15.12 -9.21
CA PHE A 366 -38.10 14.20 -9.78
C PHE A 366 -37.75 12.73 -9.53
N ALA A 367 -36.46 12.36 -9.64
CA ALA A 367 -36.02 10.99 -9.36
C ALA A 367 -36.26 10.59 -7.89
N VAL A 368 -36.00 11.50 -6.94
CA VAL A 368 -36.26 11.30 -5.50
C VAL A 368 -37.75 11.15 -5.25
N ILE A 369 -38.59 12.04 -5.79
CA ILE A 369 -40.06 11.92 -5.65
C ILE A 369 -40.56 10.59 -6.21
N GLY A 370 -40.07 10.17 -7.38
CA GLY A 370 -40.43 8.88 -7.98
C GLY A 370 -39.98 7.68 -7.13
N ALA A 371 -38.79 7.72 -6.56
CA ALA A 371 -38.26 6.66 -5.71
C ALA A 371 -38.99 6.53 -4.37
N PHE A 372 -39.35 7.66 -3.73
CA PHE A 372 -40.05 7.68 -2.44
C PHE A 372 -41.58 7.62 -2.55
N GLY A 373 -42.13 7.80 -3.75
CA GLY A 373 -43.58 7.76 -4.00
C GLY A 373 -44.27 6.49 -3.46
N PRO A 374 -43.76 5.27 -3.77
CA PRO A 374 -44.34 4.04 -3.25
C PRO A 374 -44.32 3.94 -1.73
N THR A 375 -43.22 4.35 -1.08
CA THR A 375 -43.09 4.37 0.38
C THR A 375 -44.04 5.36 1.05
N LEU A 376 -44.21 6.56 0.50
CA LEU A 376 -45.16 7.55 1.02
C LEU A 376 -46.60 7.04 0.88
N PHE A 377 -46.94 6.45 -0.27
CA PHE A 377 -48.25 5.86 -0.48
C PHE A 377 -48.50 4.71 0.50
N TYR A 378 -47.52 3.83 0.71
CA TYR A 378 -47.62 2.75 1.68
C TYR A 378 -47.74 3.25 3.13
N GLN A 379 -47.04 4.32 3.52
CA GLN A 379 -47.21 4.88 4.87
C GLN A 379 -48.57 5.55 5.07
N ILE A 380 -49.15 6.16 4.03
CA ILE A 380 -50.44 6.84 4.12
C ILE A 380 -51.62 5.86 4.06
N TYR A 381 -51.52 4.81 3.25
CA TYR A 381 -52.63 3.91 2.93
C TYR A 381 -52.39 2.43 3.29
N GLY A 382 -51.18 2.05 3.66
CA GLY A 382 -50.75 0.64 3.79
C GLY A 382 -50.97 0.01 5.17
N THR A 383 -51.57 0.71 6.14
CA THR A 383 -51.81 0.19 7.49
C THR A 383 -53.07 -0.67 7.61
N HIS A 384 -53.46 -1.40 6.56
CA HIS A 384 -54.52 -2.40 6.71
C HIS A 384 -53.94 -3.69 7.31
N GLU A 385 -53.81 -3.73 8.65
CA GLU A 385 -53.52 -4.97 9.37
C GLU A 385 -54.74 -5.89 9.31
N LEU A 386 -54.55 -7.10 8.77
CA LEU A 386 -55.57 -8.14 8.80
C LEU A 386 -55.60 -8.73 10.22
N ASN A 387 -56.48 -8.21 11.05
CA ASN A 387 -56.72 -8.73 12.40
C ASN A 387 -57.73 -9.88 12.32
N CYS A 388 -57.23 -11.09 12.54
CA CYS A 388 -58.03 -12.30 12.65
C CYS A 388 -58.37 -12.57 14.12
N LEU A 389 -59.66 -12.76 14.41
CA LEU A 389 -60.12 -13.16 15.73
C LEU A 389 -59.86 -14.67 15.94
N ASP A 390 -59.58 -15.06 17.18
CA ASP A 390 -59.42 -16.47 17.56
C ASP A 390 -60.71 -17.26 17.29
N CYS A 391 -60.54 -18.51 16.86
CA CYS A 391 -61.67 -19.40 16.56
C CYS A 391 -62.43 -19.77 17.85
N LEU A 392 -63.75 -19.72 17.80
CA LEU A 392 -64.60 -20.20 18.89
C LEU A 392 -64.94 -21.68 18.68
N ASP A 393 -64.59 -22.51 19.65
CA ASP A 393 -65.05 -23.90 19.74
C ASP A 393 -66.45 -23.89 20.40
N TYR A 394 -67.46 -24.38 19.68
CA TYR A 394 -68.81 -24.55 20.23
C TYR A 394 -68.86 -25.90 20.95
N ASP A 395 -68.75 -25.88 22.28
CA ASP A 395 -68.80 -27.08 23.11
C ASP A 395 -70.29 -27.46 23.33
N ASP A 396 -70.94 -27.96 22.28
CA ASP A 396 -72.35 -28.33 22.33
C ASP A 396 -72.50 -29.75 22.89
N SER A 397 -72.79 -29.82 24.19
CA SER A 397 -72.87 -31.07 24.95
C SER A 397 -74.11 -31.93 24.66
N GLN A 398 -74.92 -31.65 23.62
CA GLN A 398 -76.06 -32.49 23.23
C GLN A 398 -76.45 -32.30 21.75
N ALA A 399 -75.86 -33.09 20.84
CA ALA A 399 -76.54 -33.89 19.80
C ALA A 399 -75.70 -34.15 18.53
N ILE A 400 -75.41 -35.43 18.31
CA ILE A 400 -75.49 -36.20 17.04
C ILE A 400 -74.94 -35.54 15.75
N ALA A 401 -73.78 -36.05 15.34
CA ALA A 401 -73.35 -36.31 13.96
C ALA A 401 -73.45 -35.17 12.92
N GLN A 402 -72.44 -34.30 12.85
CA GLN A 402 -71.68 -33.96 11.63
C GLN A 402 -70.72 -32.80 11.91
N GLY A 403 -69.42 -33.06 11.80
CA GLY A 403 -68.39 -32.05 11.59
C GLY A 403 -68.09 -31.15 12.79
N ASP A 404 -66.85 -31.20 13.24
CA ASP A 404 -66.25 -30.25 14.18
C ASP A 404 -66.38 -28.82 13.61
N SER A 405 -67.46 -28.09 13.93
CA SER A 405 -67.82 -26.84 13.26
C SER A 405 -67.11 -25.66 13.92
N ARG A 406 -65.79 -25.59 13.75
CA ARG A 406 -64.96 -24.42 14.12
C ARG A 406 -65.26 -23.26 13.17
N ASP A 407 -65.91 -22.20 13.67
CA ASP A 407 -66.13 -20.97 12.90
C ASP A 407 -64.91 -20.03 13.01
N CYS A 408 -63.91 -20.26 12.15
CA CYS A 408 -62.67 -19.49 12.08
C CYS A 408 -62.69 -18.33 11.07
N ARG A 409 -63.86 -17.85 10.64
CA ARG A 409 -63.97 -16.99 9.43
C ARG A 409 -63.99 -15.48 9.68
N ARG A 410 -63.57 -14.98 10.84
CA ARG A 410 -63.65 -13.55 11.16
C ARG A 410 -62.28 -12.89 11.20
N CYS A 411 -61.78 -12.54 10.01
CA CYS A 411 -60.70 -11.57 9.86
C CYS A 411 -61.27 -10.25 9.33
N TYR A 412 -60.85 -9.13 9.90
CA TYR A 412 -61.18 -7.80 9.41
C TYR A 412 -59.90 -7.00 9.21
N PHE A 413 -59.90 -6.15 8.18
CA PHE A 413 -58.83 -5.18 8.00
C PHE A 413 -59.07 -4.01 8.95
N SER A 414 -58.17 -3.79 9.91
CA SER A 414 -58.11 -2.55 10.69
C SER A 414 -57.09 -1.61 10.07
N GLN A 415 -57.43 -0.32 9.98
CA GLN A 415 -56.55 0.72 9.46
C GLN A 415 -55.65 1.31 10.55
#